data_AF-A0A6F8VDH4-F1
#
_entry.id   AF-A0A6F8VDH4-F1
#
_cell.length_a   1.000
_cell.length_b   1.000
_cell.length_c   1.000
_cell.angle_alpha   90.00
_cell.angle_beta   90.00
_cell.angle_gamma   90.00
#
_symmetry.space_group_name_H-M   'P 1'
#
loop_
_entity.id
_entity.type
_entity.pdbx_description
1 polymer ?
#
loop_
_entity_poly.entity_id
_entity_poly.type
_entity_poly.pdbx_seq_one_letter_code
_entity_poly.pdbx_strand_id
1 'polypeptide(L)'
;MFPERDWILTRILWLSGCEPGFNRLGELDTMRRYIYIHGTADEKAIGSPVSHGCIRMRNQDIIELFDLVPAGTPVEIVSGDIDRENEGGEPDPRHLQ
;
A
#
# COMPACT_ATOMS: atom_id res chain seq x y z
N MET A 1 25.20 -6.94 7.62
CA MET A 1 23.75 -6.98 7.32
C MET A 1 23.52 -6.00 6.18
N PHE A 2 22.73 -6.34 5.16
CA PHE A 2 22.52 -5.51 3.96
C PHE A 2 21.14 -4.84 4.04
N PRO A 3 21.03 -3.63 4.64
CA PRO A 3 19.75 -2.96 4.91
C PRO A 3 19.04 -2.43 3.65
N GLU A 4 19.71 -2.41 2.49
CA GLU A 4 19.17 -1.89 1.23
C GLU A 4 18.24 -2.88 0.50
N ARG A 5 17.98 -4.07 1.07
CA ARG A 5 17.08 -5.06 0.48
C ARG A 5 15.76 -5.08 1.22
N ASP A 6 14.67 -4.84 0.49
CA ASP A 6 13.30 -5.06 0.95
C ASP A 6 13.07 -6.56 1.19
N TRP A 7 13.30 -7.02 2.41
CA TRP A 7 13.07 -8.42 2.78
C TRP A 7 11.58 -8.66 3.02
N ILE A 8 11.01 -9.57 2.24
CA ILE A 8 9.66 -10.06 2.42
C ILE A 8 9.73 -11.23 3.41
N LEU A 9 9.16 -11.05 4.59
CA LEU A 9 9.32 -12.04 5.66
C LEU A 9 8.17 -13.04 5.78
N THR A 10 6.92 -12.63 5.53
CA THR A 10 5.75 -13.44 5.91
C THR A 10 4.75 -13.66 4.78
N ARG A 11 4.14 -12.60 4.27
CA ARG A 11 3.08 -12.63 3.26
C ARG A 11 3.22 -11.48 2.27
N ILE A 12 2.67 -11.68 1.07
CA ILE A 12 2.54 -10.67 0.02
C ILE A 12 1.07 -10.64 -0.39
N LEU A 13 0.48 -9.44 -0.45
CA LEU A 13 -0.78 -9.19 -1.14
C LEU A 13 -0.49 -8.37 -2.40
N TRP A 14 -0.66 -9.01 -3.55
CA TRP A 14 -0.45 -8.38 -4.86
C TRP A 14 -1.58 -7.42 -5.19
N LEU A 15 -1.22 -6.26 -5.75
CA LEU A 15 -2.18 -5.28 -6.24
C LEU A 15 -2.14 -5.25 -7.77
N SER A 16 -3.31 -5.33 -8.40
CA SER A 16 -3.44 -5.35 -9.87
C SER A 16 -3.81 -4.00 -10.50
N GLY A 17 -4.23 -3.03 -9.68
CA GLY A 17 -4.94 -1.84 -10.15
C GLY A 17 -6.40 -2.14 -10.54
N CYS A 18 -7.25 -1.11 -10.48
CA CYS A 18 -8.68 -1.20 -10.79
C CYS A 18 -9.08 -0.41 -12.04
N GLU A 19 -8.20 0.45 -12.57
CA GLU A 19 -8.48 1.41 -13.64
C GLU A 19 -7.68 1.08 -14.92
N PRO A 20 -8.33 0.46 -15.93
CA PRO A 20 -7.71 0.18 -17.22
C PRO A 20 -7.16 1.44 -17.91
N GLY A 21 -5.93 1.37 -18.43
CA GLY A 21 -5.26 2.49 -19.10
C GLY A 21 -4.49 3.42 -18.15
N PHE A 22 -4.65 3.25 -16.84
CA PHE A 22 -3.90 3.99 -15.82
C PHE A 22 -3.12 3.04 -14.90
N ASN A 23 -3.70 2.65 -13.76
CA ASN A 23 -3.06 1.77 -12.78
C ASN A 23 -3.22 0.27 -13.10
N ARG A 24 -4.00 -0.07 -14.15
CA ARG A 24 -4.09 -1.40 -14.73
C ARG A 24 -3.89 -1.32 -16.24
N LEU A 25 -2.93 -2.05 -16.78
CA LEU A 25 -2.58 -2.10 -18.21
C LEU A 25 -2.24 -0.73 -18.83
N GLY A 26 -1.84 0.25 -18.03
CA GLY A 26 -1.38 1.58 -18.46
C GLY A 26 0.11 1.81 -18.23
N GLU A 27 0.57 3.05 -18.43
CA GLU A 27 1.96 3.48 -18.16
C GLU A 27 2.31 3.42 -16.67
N LEU A 28 1.31 3.58 -15.79
CA LEU A 28 1.45 3.58 -14.34
C LEU A 28 0.88 2.31 -13.70
N ASP A 29 0.97 1.18 -14.40
CA ASP A 29 0.45 -0.11 -13.97
C ASP A 29 1.03 -0.56 -12.61
N THR A 30 0.15 -0.90 -11.66
CA THR A 30 0.53 -1.29 -10.30
C THR A 30 1.26 -2.63 -10.26
N MET A 31 0.77 -3.62 -11.01
CA MET A 31 1.31 -4.98 -10.99
C MET A 31 2.68 -5.06 -11.67
N ARG A 32 2.83 -4.43 -12.84
CA ARG A 32 4.07 -4.38 -13.64
C ARG A 32 5.17 -3.61 -12.93
N ARG A 33 4.81 -2.66 -12.07
CA ARG A 33 5.75 -1.94 -11.20
C ARG A 33 6.05 -2.66 -9.89
N TYR A 34 5.53 -3.87 -9.69
CA TYR A 34 5.73 -4.68 -8.50
C TYR A 34 5.33 -3.97 -7.21
N ILE A 35 4.19 -3.29 -7.22
CA ILE A 35 3.62 -2.65 -6.04
C ILE A 35 2.71 -3.66 -5.33
N TYR A 36 3.04 -3.99 -4.08
CA TYR A 36 2.29 -4.94 -3.25
C TYR A 36 2.38 -4.56 -1.77
N ILE A 37 1.53 -5.18 -0.95
CA ILE A 37 1.57 -5.06 0.51
C ILE A 37 2.37 -6.25 1.06
N HIS A 38 3.33 -6.01 1.95
CA HIS A 38 4.12 -7.09 2.55
C HIS A 38 4.57 -6.80 3.99
N GLY A 39 4.94 -7.86 4.70
CA GLY A 39 5.63 -7.78 5.99
C GLY A 39 7.07 -7.29 5.86
N THR A 40 7.56 -6.55 6.85
CA THR A 40 8.93 -5.99 6.86
C THR A 40 9.75 -6.50 8.05
N ALA A 41 11.07 -6.61 7.87
CA ALA A 41 12.02 -6.84 8.97
C ALA A 41 12.22 -5.61 9.85
N ASP A 42 12.02 -4.43 9.28
CA ASP A 42 12.17 -3.15 9.97
C ASP A 42 10.80 -2.59 10.34
N GLU A 43 10.20 -3.16 11.38
CA GLU A 43 8.90 -2.69 11.89
C GLU A 43 8.99 -1.30 12.54
N LYS A 44 10.19 -0.85 12.92
CA LYS A 44 10.42 0.47 13.53
C LYS A 44 10.31 1.60 12.51
N ALA A 45 10.55 1.32 11.23
CA ALA A 45 10.41 2.28 10.14
C ALA A 45 8.97 2.38 9.58
N ILE A 46 8.02 1.62 10.11
CA ILE A 46 6.60 1.74 9.73
C ILE A 46 6.10 3.13 10.08
N GLY A 47 5.38 3.76 9.14
CA GLY A 47 4.95 5.16 9.24
C GLY A 47 5.92 6.16 8.60
N SER A 48 7.09 5.72 8.15
CA SER A 48 8.02 6.55 7.37
C SER A 48 8.00 6.18 5.88
N PRO A 49 8.20 7.14 4.95
CA PRO A 49 8.20 6.89 3.50
C PRO A 49 9.53 6.27 3.06
N VAL A 50 9.78 5.01 3.44
CA VAL A 50 11.06 4.31 3.24
C VAL A 50 11.01 3.22 2.15
N SER A 51 9.88 3.09 1.44
CA SER A 51 9.72 2.10 0.38
C SER A 51 9.84 2.72 -1.02
N HIS A 52 10.18 1.88 -2.01
CA HIS A 52 10.20 2.27 -3.43
C HIS A 52 8.82 2.14 -4.10
N GLY A 53 7.73 2.14 -3.31
CA GLY A 53 6.35 2.02 -3.78
C GLY A 53 5.55 0.89 -3.13
N CYS A 54 6.20 -0.14 -2.57
CA CYS A 54 5.51 -1.18 -1.80
C CYS A 54 4.94 -0.64 -0.48
N ILE A 55 3.88 -1.26 0.02
CA ILE A 55 3.27 -0.91 1.30
C ILE A 55 3.79 -1.90 2.35
N ARG A 56 4.49 -1.41 3.37
CA ARG A 56 5.05 -2.23 4.44
C ARG A 56 4.09 -2.29 5.64
N MET A 57 3.87 -3.49 6.17
CA MET A 57 3.09 -3.75 7.37
C MET A 57 3.92 -4.51 8.42
N ARG A 58 3.49 -4.47 9.69
CA ARG A 58 4.04 -5.37 10.71
C ARG A 58 3.74 -6.81 10.30
N ASN A 59 4.64 -7.71 10.66
CA ASN A 59 4.55 -9.10 10.22
C ASN A 59 3.28 -9.79 10.73
N GLN A 60 2.86 -9.48 11.97
CA GLN A 60 1.63 -10.02 12.54
C GLN A 60 0.39 -9.50 11.81
N ASP A 61 0.34 -8.19 11.55
CA ASP A 61 -0.81 -7.53 10.91
C ASP A 61 -1.03 -8.05 9.47
N ILE A 62 0.02 -8.26 8.68
CA ILE A 62 -0.13 -8.79 7.32
C ILE A 62 -0.52 -10.26 7.28
N ILE A 63 -0.14 -11.06 8.29
CA ILE A 63 -0.56 -12.46 8.41
C ILE A 63 -2.07 -12.50 8.66
N GLU A 64 -2.55 -11.72 9.64
CA GLU A 64 -3.98 -11.65 9.96
C GLU A 64 -4.78 -11.13 8.76
N LEU A 65 -4.34 -10.03 8.15
CA LEU A 65 -5.01 -9.45 6.99
C LEU A 65 -5.11 -10.47 5.85
N PHE A 66 -4.03 -11.20 5.55
CA PHE A 66 -4.01 -12.21 4.49
C PHE A 66 -5.09 -13.27 4.66
N ASP A 67 -5.33 -13.72 5.89
CA ASP A 67 -6.35 -14.73 6.18
C ASP A 67 -7.78 -14.16 6.13
N LEU A 68 -7.94 -12.84 6.33
CA LEU A 68 -9.23 -12.15 6.33
C LEU A 68 -9.69 -11.66 4.96
N VAL A 69 -8.77 -11.35 4.03
CA VAL A 69 -9.12 -10.75 2.73
C VAL A 69 -9.05 -11.76 1.57
N PRO A 70 -10.18 -12.12 0.96
CA PRO A 70 -10.19 -12.89 -0.28
C PRO A 70 -9.51 -12.13 -1.43
N ALA A 71 -9.01 -12.88 -2.42
CA ALA A 71 -8.51 -12.30 -3.66
C ALA A 71 -9.63 -11.50 -4.38
N GLY A 72 -9.27 -10.32 -4.89
CA GLY A 72 -10.21 -9.41 -5.54
C GLY A 72 -10.88 -8.40 -4.61
N THR A 73 -10.60 -8.46 -3.30
CA THR A 73 -10.99 -7.40 -2.36
C THR A 73 -10.45 -6.05 -2.83
N PRO A 74 -11.31 -5.04 -3.05
CA PRO A 74 -10.86 -3.70 -3.45
C PRO A 74 -10.01 -3.06 -2.35
N VAL A 75 -8.94 -2.36 -2.77
CA VAL A 75 -8.08 -1.58 -1.88
C VAL A 75 -7.99 -0.16 -2.44
N GLU A 76 -8.28 0.82 -1.60
CA GLU A 76 -8.12 2.24 -1.90
C GLU A 76 -6.87 2.76 -1.19
N ILE A 77 -6.00 3.45 -1.92
CA ILE A 77 -4.79 4.07 -1.38
C ILE A 77 -5.00 5.58 -1.44
N VAL A 78 -5.17 6.20 -0.27
CA VAL A 78 -5.39 7.65 -0.16
C VAL A 78 -4.18 8.34 0.45
N SER A 79 -3.92 9.56 -0.01
CA SER A 79 -2.96 10.46 0.65
C SER A 79 -3.69 11.24 1.74
N GLY A 80 -3.44 10.92 3.01
CA GLY A 80 -4.04 11.65 4.13
C GLY A 80 -3.55 11.16 5.50
N ASP A 81 -3.71 12.00 6.51
CA ASP A 81 -3.65 11.57 7.90
C ASP A 81 -4.97 10.83 8.19
N ILE A 82 -4.91 9.56 8.59
CA ILE A 82 -6.09 8.74 8.95
C ILE A 82 -6.90 9.40 10.09
N ASP A 83 -6.30 10.38 10.80
CA ASP A 83 -6.90 11.09 11.93
C ASP A 83 -7.76 12.32 11.55
N ARG A 84 -7.86 12.72 10.27
CA ARG A 84 -8.61 13.94 9.88
C ARG A 84 -10.11 13.77 9.59
N GLU A 85 -10.69 12.58 9.72
CA GLU A 85 -12.15 12.43 9.56
C GLU A 85 -12.96 12.80 10.82
N ASN A 86 -12.33 13.25 11.91
CA ASN A 86 -13.04 13.72 13.11
C ASN A 86 -12.98 15.24 13.35
N GLU A 87 -12.36 16.04 12.49
CA GLU A 87 -12.40 17.51 12.61
C GLU A 87 -12.64 18.15 11.24
N GLY A 88 -13.82 18.76 11.07
CA GLY A 88 -14.36 19.25 9.79
C GLY A 88 -13.50 20.29 9.07
N GLY A 89 -12.53 19.83 8.28
CA GLY A 89 -11.78 20.62 7.31
C GLY A 89 -12.35 20.52 5.90
N GLU A 90 -12.40 21.65 5.20
CA GLU A 90 -12.87 21.81 3.82
C GLU A 90 -12.05 20.94 2.82
N PRO A 91 -12.67 20.33 1.79
CA PRO A 91 -11.99 19.40 0.88
C PRO A 91 -10.91 20.07 0.01
N ASP A 92 -9.84 19.33 -0.29
CA ASP A 92 -8.72 19.75 -1.14
C ASP A 92 -9.20 20.06 -2.58
N PRO A 93 -8.95 21.28 -3.11
CA PRO A 93 -9.40 21.70 -4.43
C PRO A 93 -8.80 20.90 -5.61
N ARG A 94 -7.84 19.99 -5.37
CA ARG A 94 -7.23 19.15 -6.42
C ARG A 94 -8.06 17.94 -6.85
N HIS A 95 -9.24 17.71 -6.25
CA HIS A 95 -10.16 16.64 -6.65
C HIS A 95 -11.31 17.10 -7.58
N LEU A 96 -11.27 18.32 -8.09
CA LEU A 96 -12.23 18.85 -9.07
C LEU A 96 -11.54 19.16 -10.40
N GLN A 97 -10.99 18.13 -11.05
CA GLN A 97 -10.72 18.12 -12.50
C GLN A 97 -10.90 16.71 -13.07
#